data_AF-A0A971GT90-F1
#
_entry.id   AF-A0A971GT90-F1
#
_cell.length_a   1.000
_cell.length_b   1.000
_cell.length_c   1.000
_cell.angle_alpha   90.00
_cell.angle_beta   90.00
_cell.angle_gamma   90.00
#
_symmetry.space_group_name_H-M   'P 1'
#
loop_
_entity.id
_entity.type
_entity.pdbx_description
1 polymer ?
#
loop_
_entity_poly.entity_id
_entity_poly.type
_entity_poly.pdbx_seq_one_letter_code
_entity_poly.pdbx_strand_id
1 'polypeptide(L)'
;MSWQVATLAECLDDRVVYRSLEPVDKRLVGLRAAWRELGWMGYMVPRKGTPEHAAYLWHLMCQADRLRGSTPQRLLFIGDTLSGDGAVAQLLGERLSTWGFIGHEQPAKPAGYEMRGNLALATRWSELECFSSQLQADGFVWDAGTVLLLDLDKSLIGARGRNDKVIDEARVAAVRQTMCASAGGCYEESLFRAVYDQLNQASYHFITKDNQDYLAYMCLMVVGGVIGRDDLMQRLDTRQLSTLTALTELCDNSRSRMSADMRHAHDEVRAGLAAGDPTPFKQFRCAEFTETTQRMNSLPTDASQGEVLAQEIVITAEVFHLAQQAAAQGALVMGISDKPDEASLPTPEAAAAGAQAIHRTPMKVFGNA
;
A
#
# COMPACT_ATOMS: atom_id res chain seq x y z
N MET A 1 6.18 19.66 23.14
CA MET A 1 4.87 19.39 22.51
C MET A 1 4.43 18.01 22.98
N SER A 2 3.14 17.76 23.18
CA SER A 2 2.65 16.40 23.43
C SER A 2 1.97 15.93 22.15
N TRP A 3 2.38 14.78 21.62
CA TRP A 3 1.80 14.21 20.41
C TRP A 3 0.42 13.62 20.66
N GLN A 4 -0.54 13.93 19.80
CA GLN A 4 -1.75 13.11 19.68
C GLN A 4 -1.35 11.75 19.12
N VAL A 5 -1.86 10.69 19.73
CA VAL A 5 -1.69 9.30 19.28
C VAL A 5 -3.06 8.73 18.99
N ALA A 6 -3.20 8.05 17.86
CA ALA A 6 -4.45 7.44 17.41
C ALA A 6 -4.18 6.13 16.65
N THR A 7 -5.24 5.41 16.32
CA THR A 7 -5.24 4.29 15.38
C THR A 7 -6.17 4.60 14.22
N LEU A 8 -5.91 4.03 13.03
CA LEU A 8 -6.82 4.22 11.89
C LEU A 8 -8.20 3.58 12.14
N ALA A 9 -8.24 2.54 12.98
CA ALA A 9 -9.46 1.86 13.39
C ALA A 9 -10.45 2.80 14.13
N GLU A 10 -10.01 3.95 14.64
CA GLU A 10 -10.92 4.94 15.23
C GLU A 10 -11.90 5.55 14.22
N CYS A 11 -11.54 5.62 12.94
CA CYS A 11 -12.46 6.05 11.87
C CYS A 11 -12.86 4.91 10.92
N LEU A 12 -12.03 3.86 10.80
CA LEU A 12 -12.26 2.75 9.87
C LEU A 12 -12.92 1.52 10.53
N ASP A 13 -12.76 1.33 11.84
CA ASP A 13 -12.88 0.02 12.49
C ASP A 13 -12.08 -1.04 11.69
N ASP A 14 -12.69 -2.16 11.29
CA ASP A 14 -12.10 -3.16 10.40
C ASP A 14 -12.54 -3.02 8.92
N ARG A 15 -13.13 -1.88 8.52
CA ARG A 15 -13.57 -1.65 7.12
C ARG A 15 -12.41 -1.32 6.20
N VAL A 16 -11.41 -2.19 6.20
CA VAL A 16 -10.17 -2.08 5.46
C VAL A 16 -10.03 -3.28 4.53
N VAL A 17 -9.50 -3.04 3.34
CA VAL A 17 -9.13 -4.09 2.39
C VAL A 17 -7.74 -3.82 1.83
N TYR A 18 -6.90 -4.86 1.84
CA TYR A 18 -5.51 -4.83 1.36
C TYR A 18 -5.40 -5.43 -0.05
N ARG A 19 -4.16 -5.67 -0.52
CA ARG A 19 -3.86 -6.11 -1.89
C ARG A 19 -4.65 -7.34 -2.33
N SER A 20 -4.88 -8.33 -1.47
CA SER A 20 -5.61 -9.56 -1.81
C SER A 20 -7.09 -9.33 -2.13
N LEU A 21 -7.62 -8.17 -1.73
CA LEU A 21 -9.03 -7.84 -1.75
C LEU A 21 -9.88 -8.71 -0.82
N GLU A 22 -9.28 -9.29 0.23
CA GLU A 22 -9.99 -9.92 1.34
C GLU A 22 -10.23 -8.91 2.47
N PRO A 23 -11.49 -8.57 2.83
CA PRO A 23 -11.79 -7.61 3.88
C PRO A 23 -11.33 -8.08 5.26
N VAL A 24 -10.87 -7.13 6.08
CA VAL A 24 -10.59 -7.40 7.49
C VAL A 24 -11.89 -7.65 8.25
N ASP A 25 -12.91 -6.81 8.02
CA ASP A 25 -14.27 -7.01 8.54
C ASP A 25 -14.89 -8.30 7.99
N LYS A 26 -15.01 -9.32 8.86
CA LYS A 26 -15.50 -10.66 8.51
C LYS A 26 -16.98 -10.72 8.16
N ARG A 27 -17.72 -9.62 8.30
CA ARG A 27 -19.11 -9.53 7.82
C ARG A 27 -19.19 -9.28 6.32
N LEU A 28 -18.09 -8.87 5.69
CA LEU A 28 -18.00 -8.59 4.25
C LEU A 28 -17.44 -9.80 3.50
N VAL A 29 -18.01 -10.07 2.32
CA VAL A 29 -17.57 -11.16 1.44
C VAL A 29 -16.36 -10.70 0.64
N GLY A 30 -15.27 -11.46 0.76
CA GLY A 30 -14.02 -11.24 0.05
C GLY A 30 -14.00 -11.68 -1.41
N LEU A 31 -12.97 -11.25 -2.14
CA LEU A 31 -12.86 -11.48 -3.57
C LEU A 31 -12.88 -12.96 -3.97
N ARG A 32 -12.23 -13.84 -3.16
CA ARG A 32 -12.22 -15.29 -3.40
C ARG A 32 -13.62 -15.90 -3.50
N ALA A 33 -14.57 -15.34 -2.77
CA ALA A 33 -15.97 -15.76 -2.83
C ALA A 33 -16.79 -14.95 -3.85
N ALA A 34 -16.47 -13.67 -4.05
CA ALA A 34 -17.26 -12.76 -4.88
C ALA A 34 -17.02 -12.86 -6.41
N TRP A 35 -15.85 -13.32 -6.87
CA TRP A 35 -15.48 -13.22 -8.30
C TRP A 35 -16.50 -13.86 -9.28
N ARG A 36 -17.19 -14.93 -8.87
CA ARG A 36 -18.23 -15.57 -9.69
C ARG A 36 -19.48 -14.70 -9.79
N GLU A 37 -19.88 -14.07 -8.70
CA GLU A 37 -21.02 -13.15 -8.67
C GLU A 37 -20.75 -11.88 -9.49
N LEU A 38 -19.48 -11.50 -9.61
CA LEU A 38 -19.02 -10.41 -10.47
C LEU A 38 -18.93 -10.80 -11.96
N GLY A 39 -19.23 -12.06 -12.30
CA GLY A 39 -19.26 -12.55 -13.67
C GLY A 39 -17.87 -12.74 -14.30
N TRP A 40 -16.82 -12.89 -13.49
CA TRP A 40 -15.46 -13.06 -14.03
C TRP A 40 -15.23 -14.50 -14.50
N MET A 41 -14.42 -14.67 -15.54
CA MET A 41 -14.12 -15.99 -16.14
C MET A 41 -13.23 -16.85 -15.24
N GLY A 42 -12.50 -16.24 -14.31
CA GLY A 42 -11.64 -16.92 -13.37
C GLY A 42 -11.27 -16.02 -12.21
N TYR A 43 -10.83 -16.64 -11.11
CA TYR A 43 -10.28 -15.91 -9.97
C TYR A 43 -8.96 -15.24 -10.38
N MET A 44 -8.87 -13.94 -10.10
CA MET A 44 -7.65 -13.15 -10.21
C MET A 44 -7.72 -11.99 -9.22
N VAL A 45 -6.58 -11.52 -8.74
CA VAL A 45 -6.51 -10.31 -7.92
C VAL A 45 -6.24 -9.12 -8.84
N PRO A 46 -7.26 -8.27 -9.16
CA PRO A 46 -7.09 -7.17 -10.09
C PRO A 46 -6.13 -6.11 -9.55
N ARG A 47 -5.47 -5.38 -10.45
CA ARG A 47 -4.58 -4.25 -10.07
C ARG A 47 -5.42 -3.01 -9.76
N LYS A 48 -5.00 -2.18 -8.81
CA LYS A 48 -5.63 -0.88 -8.54
C LYS A 48 -5.69 -0.04 -9.82
N GLY A 49 -6.80 0.67 -9.99
CA GLY A 49 -7.09 1.47 -11.19
C GLY A 49 -7.58 0.68 -12.41
N THR A 50 -7.87 -0.62 -12.26
CA THR A 50 -8.52 -1.42 -13.34
C THR A 50 -10.05 -1.46 -13.16
N PRO A 51 -10.82 -1.69 -14.25
CA PRO A 51 -12.27 -1.85 -14.17
C PRO A 51 -12.71 -2.97 -13.22
N GLU A 52 -12.00 -4.10 -13.20
CA GLU A 52 -12.27 -5.23 -12.31
C GLU A 52 -12.06 -4.84 -10.84
N HIS A 53 -11.01 -4.09 -10.54
CA HIS A 53 -10.77 -3.56 -9.19
C HIS A 53 -11.90 -2.62 -8.76
N ALA A 54 -12.29 -1.66 -9.60
CA ALA A 54 -13.39 -0.74 -9.29
C ALA A 54 -14.73 -1.47 -9.14
N ALA A 55 -15.00 -2.49 -9.96
CA ALA A 55 -16.20 -3.32 -9.86
C ALA A 55 -16.27 -4.08 -8.52
N TYR A 56 -15.14 -4.62 -8.06
CA TYR A 56 -15.08 -5.26 -6.76
C TYR A 56 -15.26 -4.26 -5.61
N LEU A 57 -14.59 -3.10 -5.66
CA LEU A 57 -14.76 -2.06 -4.64
C LEU A 57 -16.21 -1.57 -4.56
N TRP A 58 -16.88 -1.38 -5.70
CA TRP A 58 -18.31 -1.07 -5.73
C TRP A 58 -19.13 -2.15 -5.02
N HIS A 59 -18.90 -3.42 -5.34
CA HIS A 59 -19.58 -4.54 -4.70
C HIS A 59 -19.36 -4.55 -3.18
N LEU A 60 -18.12 -4.29 -2.73
CA LEU A 60 -17.77 -4.22 -1.32
C LEU A 60 -18.45 -3.04 -0.59
N MET A 61 -18.46 -1.85 -1.20
CA MET A 61 -19.16 -0.67 -0.66
C MET A 61 -20.66 -0.94 -0.53
N CYS A 62 -21.29 -1.55 -1.54
CA CYS A 62 -22.70 -1.95 -1.44
C CYS A 62 -22.96 -2.96 -0.31
N GLN A 63 -22.06 -3.91 -0.08
CA GLN A 63 -22.19 -4.84 1.06
C GLN A 63 -22.11 -4.09 2.39
N ALA A 64 -21.07 -3.28 2.58
CA ALA A 64 -20.82 -2.56 3.82
C ALA A 64 -21.95 -1.57 4.16
N ASP A 65 -22.52 -0.90 3.15
CA ASP A 65 -23.61 0.04 3.35
C ASP A 65 -24.96 -0.66 3.61
N ARG A 66 -25.20 -1.82 2.98
CA ARG A 66 -26.37 -2.66 3.30
C ARG A 66 -26.37 -3.13 4.75
N LEU A 67 -25.21 -3.44 5.33
CA LEU A 67 -25.11 -3.77 6.77
C LEU A 67 -25.57 -2.62 7.67
N ARG A 68 -25.62 -1.39 7.14
CA ARG A 68 -26.08 -0.20 7.83
C ARG A 68 -27.50 0.22 7.44
N GLY A 69 -28.17 -0.56 6.58
CA GLY A 69 -29.52 -0.24 6.08
C GLY A 69 -29.57 0.87 5.03
N SER A 70 -28.47 1.13 4.32
CA SER A 70 -28.36 2.18 3.30
C SER A 70 -27.86 1.63 1.95
N THR A 71 -27.77 2.51 0.96
CA THR A 71 -27.14 2.25 -0.34
C THR A 71 -26.22 3.41 -0.73
N PRO A 72 -25.02 3.15 -1.28
CA PRO A 72 -24.11 4.22 -1.68
C PRO A 72 -24.71 5.08 -2.78
N GLN A 73 -24.77 6.40 -2.57
CA GLN A 73 -25.25 7.38 -3.54
C GLN A 73 -24.13 8.27 -4.05
N ARG A 74 -23.16 8.58 -3.18
CA ARG A 74 -22.05 9.48 -3.49
C ARG A 74 -20.76 9.04 -2.81
N LEU A 75 -19.64 9.44 -3.40
CA LEU A 75 -18.31 9.07 -2.96
C LEU A 75 -17.39 10.28 -2.94
N LEU A 76 -16.66 10.42 -1.83
CA LEU A 76 -15.40 11.14 -1.82
C LEU A 76 -14.25 10.13 -1.74
N PHE A 77 -13.37 10.14 -2.72
CA PHE A 77 -12.13 9.38 -2.71
C PHE A 77 -10.96 10.27 -2.25
N ILE A 78 -10.08 9.78 -1.38
CA ILE A 78 -8.85 10.48 -1.00
C ILE A 78 -7.64 9.57 -1.24
N GLY A 79 -6.65 10.06 -1.96
CA GLY A 79 -5.39 9.35 -2.19
C GLY A 79 -4.24 10.28 -2.56
N ASP A 80 -3.12 9.73 -3.06
CA ASP A 80 -1.88 10.45 -3.31
C ASP A 80 -1.42 10.42 -4.78
N THR A 81 -1.96 9.51 -5.59
CA THR A 81 -1.57 9.33 -6.99
C THR A 81 -2.71 9.57 -7.97
N LEU A 82 -2.47 10.41 -8.99
CA LEU A 82 -3.45 10.53 -10.08
C LEU A 82 -3.59 9.22 -10.88
N SER A 83 -2.47 8.52 -11.13
CA SER A 83 -2.47 7.29 -11.94
C SER A 83 -3.06 6.06 -11.24
N GLY A 84 -3.08 6.04 -9.91
CA GLY A 84 -3.64 4.95 -9.10
C GLY A 84 -5.00 5.35 -8.54
N ASP A 85 -4.98 6.24 -7.55
CA ASP A 85 -6.16 6.70 -6.82
C ASP A 85 -7.14 7.47 -7.70
N GLY A 86 -6.62 8.40 -8.50
CA GLY A 86 -7.43 9.16 -9.45
C GLY A 86 -8.13 8.27 -10.47
N ALA A 87 -7.47 7.21 -10.94
CA ALA A 87 -8.06 6.22 -11.83
C ALA A 87 -9.18 5.41 -11.16
N VAL A 88 -8.99 4.99 -9.90
CA VAL A 88 -10.05 4.32 -9.13
C VAL A 88 -11.26 5.23 -8.94
N ALA A 89 -11.04 6.48 -8.55
CA ALA A 89 -12.12 7.46 -8.37
C ALA A 89 -12.90 7.70 -9.68
N GLN A 90 -12.21 7.81 -10.81
CA GLN A 90 -12.86 7.97 -12.12
C GLN A 90 -13.72 6.76 -12.50
N LEU A 91 -13.21 5.55 -12.34
CA LEU A 91 -13.95 4.31 -12.66
C LEU A 91 -15.18 4.14 -11.75
N LEU A 92 -15.07 4.51 -10.46
CA LEU A 92 -16.22 4.51 -9.56
C LEU A 92 -17.23 5.61 -9.91
N GLY A 93 -16.76 6.73 -10.48
CA GLY A 93 -17.58 7.82 -11.02
C GLY A 93 -18.58 7.40 -12.11
N GLU A 94 -18.36 6.26 -12.77
CA GLU A 94 -19.31 5.69 -13.73
C GLU A 94 -20.58 5.11 -13.06
N ARG A 95 -20.55 4.90 -11.73
CA ARG A 95 -21.60 4.23 -10.96
C ARG A 95 -22.27 5.12 -9.92
N LEU A 96 -21.54 6.08 -9.37
CA LEU A 96 -22.02 6.99 -8.32
C LEU A 96 -21.41 8.38 -8.46
N SER A 97 -22.11 9.39 -7.94
CA SER A 97 -21.62 10.77 -7.91
C SER A 97 -20.33 10.84 -7.10
N THR A 98 -19.20 10.97 -7.80
CA THR A 98 -17.86 10.82 -7.21
C THR A 98 -17.06 12.11 -7.35
N TRP A 99 -16.43 12.49 -6.24
CA TRP A 99 -15.35 13.46 -6.17
C TRP A 99 -14.09 12.79 -5.65
N GLY A 100 -12.93 13.35 -5.99
CA GLY A 100 -11.65 12.85 -5.49
C GLY A 100 -10.71 13.96 -5.08
N PHE A 101 -9.90 13.71 -4.06
CA PHE A 101 -8.81 14.56 -3.64
C PHE A 101 -7.49 13.77 -3.75
N ILE A 102 -6.54 14.31 -4.51
CA ILE A 102 -5.21 13.73 -4.68
C ILE A 102 -4.19 14.67 -4.03
N GLY A 103 -3.66 14.27 -2.89
CA GLY A 103 -2.73 15.05 -2.09
C GLY A 103 -1.27 14.75 -2.41
N HIS A 104 -0.47 15.79 -2.61
CA HIS A 104 0.99 15.65 -2.68
C HIS A 104 1.66 16.91 -2.17
N GLU A 105 2.34 16.80 -1.03
CA GLU A 105 3.08 17.87 -0.39
C GLU A 105 4.24 18.35 -1.28
N GLN A 106 4.08 19.54 -1.88
CA GLN A 106 5.02 20.11 -2.85
C GLN A 106 5.47 21.50 -2.40
N PRO A 107 6.32 21.63 -1.36
CA PRO A 107 6.65 22.91 -0.73
C PRO A 107 7.18 23.99 -1.69
N ALA A 108 7.81 23.57 -2.80
CA ALA A 108 8.32 24.46 -3.84
C ALA A 108 7.23 25.09 -4.74
N LYS A 109 5.99 24.60 -4.71
CA LYS A 109 4.84 25.16 -5.44
C LYS A 109 3.94 25.98 -4.52
N PRO A 110 3.18 26.97 -5.03
CA PRO A 110 2.14 27.64 -4.26
C PRO A 110 1.12 26.64 -3.69
N ALA A 111 0.60 26.92 -2.49
CA ALA A 111 -0.49 26.15 -1.89
C ALA A 111 -1.78 26.36 -2.70
N GLY A 112 -2.55 25.28 -2.84
CA GLY A 112 -3.79 25.26 -3.60
C GLY A 112 -4.01 23.93 -4.32
N TYR A 113 -5.13 23.84 -5.03
CA TYR A 113 -5.47 22.69 -5.84
C TYR A 113 -6.03 23.10 -7.21
N GLU A 114 -5.84 22.25 -8.20
CA GLU A 114 -6.42 22.37 -9.54
C GLU A 114 -7.52 21.32 -9.71
N MET A 115 -8.69 21.72 -10.19
CA MET A 115 -9.75 20.78 -10.55
C MET A 115 -9.51 20.18 -11.93
N ARG A 116 -9.57 18.86 -12.03
CA ARG A 116 -9.60 18.11 -13.29
C ARG A 116 -10.86 17.24 -13.32
N GLY A 117 -11.92 17.79 -13.90
CA GLY A 117 -13.26 17.22 -13.73
C GLY A 117 -13.64 17.26 -12.25
N ASN A 118 -13.94 16.09 -11.68
CA ASN A 118 -14.32 15.95 -10.27
C ASN A 118 -13.13 15.62 -9.34
N LEU A 119 -11.90 15.67 -9.84
CA LEU A 119 -10.69 15.41 -9.06
C LEU A 119 -9.97 16.72 -8.72
N ALA A 120 -9.74 16.98 -7.44
CA ALA A 120 -8.84 18.03 -6.96
C ALA A 120 -7.42 17.49 -6.87
N LEU A 121 -6.47 18.14 -7.56
CA LEU A 121 -5.04 17.84 -7.48
C LEU A 121 -4.37 18.89 -6.61
N ALA A 122 -4.05 18.55 -5.37
CA ALA A 122 -3.58 19.49 -4.36
C ALA A 122 -2.06 19.45 -4.19
N THR A 123 -1.46 20.63 -3.98
CA THR A 123 -0.03 20.78 -3.67
C THR A 123 0.27 20.73 -2.18
N ARG A 124 -0.75 20.72 -1.32
CA ARG A 124 -0.68 20.54 0.14
C ARG A 124 -1.79 19.60 0.59
N TRP A 125 -1.54 18.80 1.63
CA TRP A 125 -2.62 18.04 2.28
C TRP A 125 -3.61 18.96 3.01
N SER A 126 -3.15 20.11 3.50
CA SER A 126 -4.00 21.12 4.17
C SER A 126 -5.11 21.69 3.27
N GLU A 127 -5.01 21.56 1.95
CA GLU A 127 -6.08 22.00 1.04
C GLU A 127 -7.34 21.12 1.13
N LEU A 128 -7.26 19.94 1.77
CA LEU A 128 -8.39 19.03 1.89
C LEU A 128 -9.57 19.67 2.63
N GLU A 129 -9.30 20.50 3.64
CA GLU A 129 -10.33 21.23 4.39
C GLU A 129 -11.06 22.24 3.49
N CYS A 130 -10.30 23.04 2.73
CA CYS A 130 -10.84 24.02 1.78
C CYS A 130 -11.67 23.32 0.70
N PHE A 131 -11.15 22.22 0.15
CA PHE A 131 -11.86 21.42 -0.85
C PHE A 131 -13.16 20.81 -0.29
N SER A 132 -13.12 20.19 0.89
CA SER A 132 -14.31 19.64 1.54
C SER A 132 -15.36 20.72 1.81
N SER A 133 -14.92 21.89 2.30
CA SER A 133 -15.81 23.02 2.56
C SER A 133 -16.47 23.54 1.28
N GLN A 134 -15.72 23.61 0.18
CA GLN A 134 -16.25 23.99 -1.13
C GLN A 134 -17.27 22.95 -1.63
N LEU A 135 -16.97 21.66 -1.53
CA LEU A 135 -17.93 20.61 -1.89
C LEU A 135 -19.24 20.73 -1.11
N GLN A 136 -19.17 20.99 0.19
CA GLN A 136 -20.36 21.17 1.02
C GLN A 136 -21.16 22.42 0.63
N ALA A 137 -20.48 23.53 0.31
CA ALA A 137 -21.13 24.72 -0.23
C ALA A 137 -21.83 24.44 -1.57
N ASP A 138 -21.27 23.54 -2.38
CA ASP A 138 -21.83 23.08 -3.65
C ASP A 138 -22.88 21.96 -3.48
N GLY A 139 -23.28 21.66 -2.24
CA GLY A 139 -24.38 20.73 -1.92
C GLY A 139 -23.96 19.29 -1.65
N PHE A 140 -22.66 18.99 -1.51
CA PHE A 140 -22.21 17.69 -1.00
C PHE A 140 -22.64 17.52 0.46
N VAL A 141 -23.27 16.38 0.77
CA VAL A 141 -23.77 16.08 2.13
C VAL A 141 -23.06 14.86 2.68
N TRP A 142 -22.61 14.94 3.91
CA TRP A 142 -22.17 13.80 4.71
C TRP A 142 -23.39 13.17 5.39
N ASP A 143 -23.87 12.05 4.85
CA ASP A 143 -24.99 11.30 5.41
C ASP A 143 -24.82 9.79 5.15
N ALA A 144 -25.82 8.99 5.49
CA ALA A 144 -25.83 7.55 5.30
C ALA A 144 -25.68 7.09 3.84
N GLY A 145 -25.91 7.95 2.85
CA GLY A 145 -25.70 7.67 1.43
C GLY A 145 -24.30 8.03 0.93
N THR A 146 -23.43 8.57 1.78
CA THR A 146 -22.07 8.99 1.42
C THR A 146 -21.03 7.96 1.83
N VAL A 147 -20.16 7.61 0.90
CA VAL A 147 -18.96 6.82 1.15
C VAL A 147 -17.74 7.73 1.11
N LEU A 148 -16.86 7.60 2.10
CA LEU A 148 -15.52 8.15 2.12
C LEU A 148 -14.54 6.98 1.96
N LEU A 149 -13.91 6.88 0.78
CA LEU A 149 -12.94 5.84 0.48
C LEU A 149 -11.53 6.43 0.56
N LEU A 150 -10.73 5.86 1.44
CA LEU A 150 -9.40 6.36 1.76
C LEU A 150 -8.35 5.37 1.27
N ASP A 151 -7.42 5.83 0.45
CA ASP A 151 -6.15 5.16 0.32
C ASP A 151 -5.35 5.27 1.63
N LEU A 152 -4.66 4.20 2.03
CA LEU A 152 -3.90 4.18 3.27
C LEU A 152 -2.46 4.68 3.10
N ASP A 153 -1.66 3.93 2.33
CA ASP A 153 -0.22 4.15 2.23
C ASP A 153 0.09 5.43 1.46
N LYS A 154 0.88 6.32 2.05
CA LYS A 154 1.22 7.64 1.49
C LYS A 154 0.05 8.62 1.41
N SER A 155 -1.07 8.26 2.01
CA SER A 155 -2.30 9.05 2.05
C SER A 155 -2.75 9.25 3.50
N LEU A 156 -3.55 8.34 4.06
CA LEU A 156 -3.96 8.39 5.47
C LEU A 156 -2.78 8.19 6.43
N ILE A 157 -1.76 7.43 6.05
CA ILE A 157 -0.49 7.32 6.77
C ILE A 157 0.68 7.73 5.88
N GLY A 158 1.67 8.41 6.47
CA GLY A 158 2.88 8.81 5.78
C GLY A 158 2.64 9.67 4.55
N ALA A 159 1.81 10.71 4.65
CA ALA A 159 1.44 11.63 3.56
C ALA A 159 2.55 11.87 2.52
N ARG A 160 2.23 11.67 1.24
CA ARG A 160 3.15 11.82 0.11
C ARG A 160 3.79 13.20 0.07
N GLY A 161 5.12 13.22 -0.02
CA GLY A 161 5.96 14.43 -0.02
C GLY A 161 6.23 15.00 1.38
N ARG A 162 5.60 14.46 2.42
CA ARG A 162 5.71 14.93 3.82
C ARG A 162 6.40 13.90 4.71
N ASN A 163 5.93 12.66 4.71
CA ASN A 163 6.44 11.57 5.59
C ASN A 163 6.52 10.20 4.87
N ASP A 164 6.25 10.14 3.57
CA ASP A 164 6.23 8.89 2.81
C ASP A 164 7.58 8.17 2.70
N LYS A 165 8.69 8.92 2.85
CA LYS A 165 10.04 8.34 2.81
C LYS A 165 10.26 7.28 3.89
N VAL A 166 9.67 7.43 5.06
CA VAL A 166 9.81 6.48 6.17
C VAL A 166 9.16 5.13 5.81
N ILE A 167 8.08 5.14 5.03
CA ILE A 167 7.45 3.93 4.48
C ILE A 167 8.40 3.24 3.49
N ASP A 168 9.03 4.01 2.58
CA ASP A 168 9.99 3.46 1.62
C ASP A 168 11.23 2.90 2.32
N GLU A 169 11.73 3.57 3.37
CA GLU A 169 12.85 3.13 4.18
C GLU A 169 12.53 1.84 4.96
N ALA A 170 11.32 1.71 5.51
CA ALA A 170 10.87 0.47 6.15
C ALA A 170 10.92 -0.71 5.18
N ARG A 171 10.46 -0.49 3.95
CA ARG A 171 10.50 -1.51 2.90
C ARG A 171 11.93 -1.90 2.54
N VAL A 172 12.81 -0.93 2.34
CA VAL A 172 14.23 -1.20 2.03
C VAL A 172 14.91 -1.94 3.19
N ALA A 173 14.62 -1.55 4.44
CA ALA A 173 15.13 -2.24 5.62
C ALA A 173 14.67 -3.70 5.70
N ALA A 174 13.43 -3.99 5.33
CA ALA A 174 12.89 -5.34 5.27
C ALA A 174 13.55 -6.19 4.18
N VAL A 175 13.80 -5.61 3.00
CA VAL A 175 14.56 -6.29 1.93
C VAL A 175 15.96 -6.65 2.45
N ARG A 176 16.65 -5.69 3.08
CA ARG A 176 17.96 -5.91 3.68
C ARG A 176 17.92 -7.01 4.75
N GLN A 177 16.97 -6.96 5.67
CA GLN A 177 16.83 -7.97 6.73
C GLN A 177 16.62 -9.37 6.14
N THR A 178 15.77 -9.48 5.11
CA THR A 178 15.50 -10.74 4.41
C THR A 178 16.77 -11.28 3.75
N MET A 179 17.60 -10.41 3.17
CA MET A 179 18.89 -10.79 2.60
C MET A 179 19.88 -11.24 3.65
N CYS A 180 20.06 -10.49 4.74
CA CYS A 180 20.95 -10.88 5.84
C CYS A 180 20.57 -12.24 6.41
N ALA A 181 19.26 -12.49 6.59
CA ALA A 181 18.76 -13.77 7.08
C ALA A 181 19.01 -14.92 6.09
N SER A 182 18.78 -14.68 4.79
CA SER A 182 18.83 -15.74 3.77
C SER A 182 20.24 -16.02 3.23
N ALA A 183 21.03 -14.97 2.99
CA ALA A 183 22.36 -15.04 2.39
C ALA A 183 23.48 -15.36 3.41
N GLY A 184 23.17 -15.37 4.71
CA GLY A 184 24.13 -15.62 5.77
C GLY A 184 25.22 -14.55 5.87
N GLY A 185 26.45 -14.94 6.26
CA GLY A 185 27.59 -14.03 6.47
C GLY A 185 28.19 -13.40 5.21
N CYS A 186 27.59 -13.61 4.03
CA CYS A 186 28.06 -13.09 2.74
C CYS A 186 27.34 -11.79 2.30
N TYR A 187 26.57 -11.16 3.19
CA TYR A 187 25.86 -9.92 2.88
C TYR A 187 26.82 -8.74 2.64
N GLU A 188 26.72 -8.11 1.47
CA GLU A 188 27.44 -6.89 1.12
C GLU A 188 26.45 -5.75 0.83
N GLU A 189 26.39 -4.75 1.73
CA GLU A 189 25.46 -3.61 1.62
C GLU A 189 25.68 -2.81 0.33
N SER A 190 26.93 -2.58 -0.08
CA SER A 190 27.25 -1.85 -1.31
C SER A 190 26.71 -2.55 -2.56
N LEU A 191 26.84 -3.87 -2.62
CA LEU A 191 26.28 -4.67 -3.71
C LEU A 191 24.76 -4.61 -3.71
N PHE A 192 24.12 -4.82 -2.55
CA PHE A 192 22.67 -4.72 -2.43
C PHE A 192 22.14 -3.38 -2.94
N ARG A 193 22.70 -2.27 -2.44
CA ARG A 193 22.28 -0.92 -2.83
C ARG A 193 22.44 -0.66 -4.32
N ALA A 194 23.58 -1.04 -4.88
CA ALA A 194 23.83 -0.88 -6.32
C ALA A 194 22.78 -1.63 -7.17
N VAL A 195 22.41 -2.85 -6.79
CA VAL A 195 21.42 -3.65 -7.52
C VAL A 195 20.00 -3.10 -7.33
N TYR A 196 19.63 -2.79 -6.09
CA TYR A 196 18.30 -2.29 -5.75
C TYR A 196 18.03 -0.95 -6.44
N ASP A 197 18.94 0.02 -6.31
CA ASP A 197 18.76 1.37 -6.86
C ASP A 197 18.74 1.37 -8.40
N GLN A 198 19.44 0.41 -9.03
CA GLN A 198 19.41 0.22 -10.48
C GLN A 198 18.07 -0.38 -10.93
N LEU A 199 17.64 -1.49 -10.32
CA LEU A 199 16.44 -2.23 -10.73
C LEU A 199 15.12 -1.55 -10.33
N ASN A 200 15.13 -0.65 -9.35
CA ASN A 200 13.95 0.12 -8.92
C ASN A 200 13.59 1.27 -9.89
N GLN A 201 14.31 1.41 -11.01
CA GLN A 201 14.04 2.45 -12.01
C GLN A 201 12.96 2.02 -13.01
N ALA A 202 12.20 3.00 -13.52
CA ALA A 202 11.14 2.79 -14.50
C ALA A 202 11.61 2.03 -15.76
N SER A 203 12.88 2.17 -16.15
CA SER A 203 13.51 1.45 -17.26
C SER A 203 13.47 -0.08 -17.09
N TYR A 204 13.39 -0.59 -15.86
CA TYR A 204 13.33 -2.02 -15.54
C TYR A 204 11.91 -2.52 -15.22
N HIS A 205 10.88 -1.66 -15.27
CA HIS A 205 9.49 -2.05 -15.01
C HIS A 205 8.95 -3.12 -15.96
N PHE A 206 9.58 -3.33 -17.12
CA PHE A 206 9.22 -4.44 -18.01
C PHE A 206 9.38 -5.82 -17.34
N ILE A 207 10.33 -5.98 -16.41
CA ILE A 207 10.55 -7.23 -15.68
C ILE A 207 10.10 -7.12 -14.22
N THR A 208 10.40 -6.01 -13.55
CA THR A 208 10.03 -5.82 -12.13
C THR A 208 8.54 -5.56 -11.97
N LYS A 209 7.85 -5.10 -13.03
CA LYS A 209 6.42 -4.76 -13.04
C LYS A 209 6.00 -3.74 -11.98
N ASP A 210 6.95 -2.94 -11.48
CA ASP A 210 6.75 -2.07 -10.31
C ASP A 210 6.32 -2.89 -9.06
N ASN A 211 6.87 -4.10 -8.93
CA ASN A 211 6.59 -5.05 -7.86
C ASN A 211 7.83 -5.26 -6.99
N GLN A 212 7.68 -4.93 -5.70
CA GLN A 212 8.78 -4.97 -4.75
C GLN A 212 9.19 -6.40 -4.36
N ASP A 213 8.30 -7.40 -4.47
CA ASP A 213 8.67 -8.82 -4.32
C ASP A 213 9.68 -9.22 -5.41
N TYR A 214 9.45 -8.75 -6.64
CA TYR A 214 10.25 -9.12 -7.79
C TYR A 214 11.64 -8.48 -7.65
N LEU A 215 11.67 -7.21 -7.26
CA LEU A 215 12.91 -6.49 -6.96
C LEU A 215 13.69 -7.15 -5.81
N ALA A 216 13.03 -7.44 -4.68
CA ALA A 216 13.64 -8.07 -3.52
C ALA A 216 14.22 -9.46 -3.87
N TYR A 217 13.48 -10.27 -4.63
CA TYR A 217 13.94 -11.57 -5.10
C TYR A 217 15.15 -11.45 -6.05
N MET A 218 15.10 -10.53 -7.03
CA MET A 218 16.22 -10.29 -7.94
C MET A 218 17.49 -9.90 -7.17
N CYS A 219 17.35 -8.99 -6.20
CA CYS A 219 18.46 -8.60 -5.35
C CYS A 219 18.97 -9.78 -4.50
N LEU A 220 18.10 -10.64 -3.96
CA LEU A 220 18.52 -11.82 -3.20
C LEU A 220 19.35 -12.79 -4.06
N MET A 221 18.93 -13.03 -5.30
CA MET A 221 19.66 -13.92 -6.22
C MET A 221 21.05 -13.38 -6.57
N VAL A 222 21.22 -12.05 -6.62
CA VAL A 222 22.53 -11.41 -6.86
C VAL A 222 23.39 -11.42 -5.59
N VAL A 223 22.87 -10.91 -4.47
CA VAL A 223 23.61 -10.80 -3.21
C VAL A 223 23.98 -12.17 -2.66
N GLY A 224 23.11 -13.17 -2.84
CA GLY A 224 23.39 -14.56 -2.48
C GLY A 224 24.30 -15.30 -3.46
N GLY A 225 24.83 -14.64 -4.50
CA GLY A 225 25.80 -15.22 -5.43
C GLY A 225 25.24 -16.29 -6.39
N VAL A 226 23.91 -16.36 -6.56
CA VAL A 226 23.27 -17.30 -7.50
C VAL A 226 23.52 -16.86 -8.94
N ILE A 227 23.39 -15.56 -9.20
CA ILE A 227 23.69 -14.89 -10.47
C ILE A 227 24.60 -13.68 -10.20
N GLY A 228 25.62 -13.48 -11.03
CA GLY A 228 26.47 -12.30 -10.93
C GLY A 228 25.72 -11.04 -11.36
N ARG A 229 26.00 -9.89 -10.73
CA ARG A 229 25.36 -8.61 -11.07
C ARG A 229 25.49 -8.29 -12.56
N ASP A 230 26.71 -8.35 -13.09
CA ASP A 230 26.98 -7.94 -14.46
C ASP A 230 26.34 -8.91 -15.49
N ASP A 231 26.27 -10.21 -15.18
CA ASP A 231 25.54 -11.21 -15.98
C ASP A 231 24.03 -10.95 -15.96
N LEU A 232 23.45 -10.63 -14.79
CA LEU A 232 22.05 -10.23 -14.70
C LEU A 232 21.79 -8.98 -15.55
N MET A 233 22.58 -7.91 -15.36
CA MET A 233 22.38 -6.65 -16.08
C MET A 233 22.50 -6.85 -17.59
N GLN A 234 23.52 -7.56 -18.06
CA GLN A 234 23.69 -7.85 -19.48
C GLN A 234 22.48 -8.58 -20.08
N ARG A 235 21.93 -9.57 -19.38
CA ARG A 235 20.74 -10.31 -19.84
C ARG A 235 19.47 -9.46 -19.87
N LEU A 236 19.33 -8.54 -18.94
CA LEU A 236 18.22 -7.57 -18.90
C LEU A 236 18.34 -6.56 -20.04
N ASP A 237 19.53 -5.99 -20.24
CA ASP A 237 19.81 -5.00 -21.29
C ASP A 237 19.61 -5.58 -22.69
N THR A 238 20.08 -6.81 -22.91
CA THR A 238 19.91 -7.54 -24.18
C THR A 238 18.52 -8.18 -24.34
N ARG A 239 17.63 -8.02 -23.36
CA ARG A 239 16.28 -8.64 -23.33
C ARG A 239 16.27 -10.16 -23.44
N GLN A 240 17.41 -10.82 -23.20
CA GLN A 240 17.50 -12.27 -23.04
C GLN A 240 16.74 -12.75 -21.80
N LEU A 241 16.60 -11.87 -20.81
CA LEU A 241 15.79 -12.09 -19.63
C LEU A 241 14.71 -11.00 -19.54
N SER A 242 13.46 -11.38 -19.74
CA SER A 242 12.32 -10.45 -19.82
C SER A 242 11.17 -10.77 -18.88
N THR A 243 11.21 -11.92 -18.21
CA THR A 243 10.16 -12.34 -17.26
C THR A 243 10.78 -12.88 -15.98
N LEU A 244 10.04 -12.75 -14.88
CA LEU A 244 10.48 -13.30 -13.60
C LEU A 244 10.51 -14.84 -13.62
N THR A 245 9.56 -15.48 -14.32
CA THR A 245 9.56 -16.94 -14.49
C THR A 245 10.86 -17.43 -15.11
N ALA A 246 11.32 -16.80 -16.20
CA ALA A 246 12.61 -17.14 -16.82
C ALA A 246 13.80 -16.91 -15.86
N LEU A 247 13.73 -15.89 -14.99
CA LEU A 247 14.77 -15.67 -13.98
C LEU A 247 14.75 -16.79 -12.94
N THR A 248 13.57 -17.20 -12.47
CA THR A 248 13.47 -18.30 -11.50
C THR A 248 13.98 -19.61 -12.08
N GLU A 249 13.71 -19.91 -13.36
CA GLU A 249 14.26 -21.09 -14.05
C GLU A 249 15.79 -21.03 -14.16
N LEU A 250 16.34 -19.86 -14.50
CA LEU A 250 17.79 -19.65 -14.54
C LEU A 250 18.43 -19.86 -13.16
N CYS A 251 17.83 -19.31 -12.11
CA CYS A 251 18.32 -19.46 -10.73
C CYS A 251 18.24 -20.92 -10.25
N ASP A 252 17.20 -21.67 -10.65
CA ASP A 252 17.04 -23.07 -10.25
C ASP A 252 18.12 -23.99 -10.84
N ASN A 253 18.64 -23.68 -12.03
CA ASN A 253 19.81 -24.37 -12.57
C ASN A 253 21.06 -24.20 -11.69
N SER A 254 21.08 -23.16 -10.85
CA SER A 254 22.12 -22.87 -9.86
C SER A 254 21.69 -23.19 -8.42
N ARG A 255 20.64 -24.00 -8.23
CA ARG A 255 20.07 -24.35 -6.91
C ARG A 255 21.08 -24.94 -5.91
N SER A 256 22.10 -25.63 -6.40
CA SER A 256 23.20 -26.17 -5.57
C SER A 256 24.05 -25.09 -4.90
N ARG A 257 24.04 -23.85 -5.42
CA ARG A 257 24.76 -22.70 -4.84
C ARG A 257 23.99 -21.98 -3.74
N MET A 258 22.69 -22.26 -3.61
CA MET A 258 21.84 -21.60 -2.63
C MET A 258 22.07 -22.18 -1.23
N SER A 259 21.96 -21.34 -0.20
CA SER A 259 21.80 -21.81 1.19
C SER A 259 20.45 -22.52 1.38
N ALA A 260 20.22 -23.14 2.54
CA ALA A 260 18.92 -23.72 2.86
C ALA A 260 17.81 -22.64 2.88
N ASP A 261 18.08 -21.50 3.50
CA ASP A 261 17.13 -20.39 3.60
C ASP A 261 16.87 -19.74 2.23
N MET A 262 17.90 -19.60 1.38
CA MET A 262 17.71 -19.12 0.01
C MET A 262 16.89 -20.08 -0.84
N ARG A 263 17.05 -21.41 -0.67
CA ARG A 263 16.21 -22.38 -1.36
C ARG A 263 14.75 -22.24 -0.92
N HIS A 264 14.51 -22.03 0.37
CA HIS A 264 13.17 -21.80 0.88
C HIS A 264 12.53 -20.55 0.26
N ALA A 265 13.23 -19.41 0.28
CA ALA A 265 12.77 -18.17 -0.36
C ALA A 265 12.56 -18.34 -1.89
N HIS A 266 13.44 -19.07 -2.56
CA HIS A 266 13.31 -19.37 -3.98
C HIS A 266 12.07 -20.23 -4.30
N ASP A 267 11.84 -21.28 -3.51
CA ASP A 267 10.68 -22.15 -3.66
C ASP A 267 9.37 -21.41 -3.38
N GLU A 268 9.35 -20.54 -2.37
CA GLU A 268 8.23 -19.67 -2.05
C GLU A 268 7.86 -18.79 -3.26
N VAL A 269 8.83 -18.06 -3.82
CA VAL A 269 8.59 -17.18 -4.96
C VAL A 269 8.10 -17.98 -6.18
N ARG A 270 8.69 -19.14 -6.45
CA ARG A 270 8.26 -20.00 -7.56
C ARG A 270 6.84 -20.52 -7.39
N ALA A 271 6.49 -20.98 -6.19
CA ALA A 271 5.14 -21.45 -5.89
C ALA A 271 4.12 -20.31 -6.01
N GLY A 272 4.44 -19.13 -5.49
CA GLY A 272 3.60 -17.94 -5.61
C GLY A 272 3.35 -17.54 -7.06
N LEU A 273 4.40 -17.50 -7.89
CA LEU A 273 4.27 -17.21 -9.33
C LEU A 273 3.42 -18.25 -10.06
N ALA A 274 3.62 -19.54 -9.77
CA ALA A 274 2.81 -20.62 -10.35
C ALA A 274 1.33 -20.52 -9.96
N ALA A 275 1.04 -20.00 -8.76
CA ALA A 275 -0.31 -19.77 -8.27
C ALA A 275 -0.94 -18.45 -8.75
N GLY A 276 -0.18 -17.61 -9.47
CA GLY A 276 -0.63 -16.28 -9.90
C GLY A 276 -0.72 -15.27 -8.75
N ASP A 277 0.01 -15.48 -7.65
CA ASP A 277 0.09 -14.54 -6.54
C ASP A 277 0.78 -13.24 -7.00
N PRO A 278 0.14 -12.06 -6.86
CA PRO A 278 0.75 -10.80 -7.22
C PRO A 278 1.94 -10.42 -6.32
N THR A 279 2.12 -11.07 -5.17
CA THR A 279 3.09 -10.76 -4.11
C THR A 279 3.74 -12.04 -3.59
N PRO A 280 4.57 -12.71 -4.41
CA PRO A 280 4.98 -14.09 -4.16
C PRO A 280 6.08 -14.28 -3.10
N PHE A 281 6.69 -13.22 -2.56
CA PHE A 281 7.81 -13.29 -1.62
C PHE A 281 7.34 -12.97 -0.19
N LYS A 282 6.62 -13.91 0.43
CA LYS A 282 5.92 -13.70 1.72
C LYS A 282 6.87 -13.46 2.86
N GLN A 283 8.03 -14.14 2.90
CA GLN A 283 9.02 -13.90 3.96
C GLN A 283 9.46 -12.43 4.00
N PHE A 284 9.71 -11.82 2.83
CA PHE A 284 10.02 -10.40 2.72
C PHE A 284 8.85 -9.54 3.21
N ARG A 285 7.61 -9.87 2.86
CA ARG A 285 6.44 -9.09 3.28
C ARG A 285 6.20 -9.15 4.79
N CYS A 286 6.45 -10.28 5.44
CA CYS A 286 6.43 -10.38 6.91
C CYS A 286 7.52 -9.50 7.56
N ALA A 287 8.71 -9.42 6.97
CA ALA A 287 9.75 -8.50 7.42
C ALA A 287 9.31 -7.03 7.21
N GLU A 288 8.64 -6.72 6.10
CA GLU A 288 8.09 -5.39 5.82
C GLU A 288 7.05 -4.99 6.85
N PHE A 289 6.15 -5.90 7.26
CA PHE A 289 5.20 -5.64 8.35
C PHE A 289 5.91 -5.27 9.65
N THR A 290 6.93 -6.04 10.02
CA THR A 290 7.71 -5.82 11.26
C THR A 290 8.41 -4.46 11.23
N GLU A 291 9.14 -4.17 10.16
CA GLU A 291 9.83 -2.89 9.98
C GLU A 291 8.84 -1.70 9.93
N THR A 292 7.69 -1.87 9.28
CA THR A 292 6.64 -0.85 9.21
C THR A 292 6.10 -0.53 10.61
N THR A 293 5.71 -1.56 11.37
CA THR A 293 5.11 -1.38 12.72
C THR A 293 6.11 -0.89 13.75
N GLN A 294 7.39 -1.25 13.64
CA GLN A 294 8.46 -0.71 14.51
C GLN A 294 8.70 0.80 14.33
N ARG A 295 8.23 1.38 13.22
CA ARG A 295 8.27 2.82 12.97
C ARG A 295 6.97 3.53 13.33
N MET A 296 6.01 2.84 13.95
CA MET A 296 4.75 3.45 14.37
C MET A 296 4.81 3.75 15.87
N ASN A 297 4.86 5.03 16.22
CA ASN A 297 4.90 5.52 17.60
C ASN A 297 6.05 4.93 18.45
N SER A 298 7.27 4.90 17.91
CA SER A 298 8.45 4.30 18.55
C SER A 298 9.32 5.27 19.36
N LEU A 299 9.27 6.56 19.06
CA LEU A 299 9.95 7.63 19.76
C LEU A 299 9.15 8.13 20.97
N PRO A 300 9.83 8.71 21.98
CA PRO A 300 9.19 9.34 23.13
C PRO A 300 8.16 10.41 22.77
N THR A 301 7.24 10.68 23.70
CA THR A 301 6.16 11.66 23.54
C THR A 301 6.63 13.12 23.45
N ASP A 302 7.88 13.40 23.81
CA ASP A 302 8.52 14.72 23.75
C ASP A 302 9.50 14.86 22.57
N ALA A 303 9.62 13.83 21.71
CA ALA A 303 10.42 13.89 20.49
C ALA A 303 10.00 15.05 19.59
N SER A 304 10.98 15.70 18.94
CA SER A 304 10.72 16.84 18.08
C SER A 304 9.99 16.43 16.80
N GLN A 305 9.31 17.40 16.16
CA GLN A 305 8.67 17.19 14.86
C GLN A 305 9.64 16.67 13.80
N GLY A 306 10.87 17.20 13.75
CA GLY A 306 11.87 16.77 12.78
C GLY A 306 12.29 15.31 12.98
N GLU A 307 12.46 14.87 14.23
CA GLU A 307 12.80 13.49 14.55
C GLU A 307 11.67 12.53 14.19
N VAL A 308 10.44 12.87 14.57
CA VAL A 308 9.25 12.05 14.27
C VAL A 308 9.05 11.91 12.76
N LEU A 309 9.08 13.01 11.99
CA LEU A 309 8.87 12.94 10.55
C LEU A 309 10.00 12.23 9.78
N ALA A 310 11.18 12.10 10.38
CA ALA A 310 12.32 11.40 9.79
C ALA A 310 12.39 9.92 10.15
N GLN A 311 11.71 9.46 11.22
CA GLN A 311 11.90 8.10 11.75
C GLN A 311 10.61 7.33 11.96
N GLU A 312 9.49 8.02 12.16
CA GLU A 312 8.18 7.40 12.36
C GLU A 312 7.27 7.56 11.15
N ILE A 313 6.38 6.59 10.98
CA ILE A 313 5.21 6.67 10.12
C ILE A 313 4.09 7.29 10.94
N VAL A 314 3.59 8.45 10.49
CA VAL A 314 2.54 9.20 11.18
C VAL A 314 1.21 9.14 10.42
N ILE A 315 0.11 9.33 11.14
CA ILE A 315 -1.21 9.56 10.56
C ILE A 315 -1.28 10.99 10.01
N THR A 316 -1.77 11.15 8.78
CA THR A 316 -2.02 12.46 8.16
C THR A 316 -3.26 13.09 8.79
N ALA A 317 -3.07 14.13 9.61
CA ALA A 317 -4.13 14.72 10.43
C ALA A 317 -5.35 15.19 9.60
N GLU A 318 -5.10 15.83 8.46
CA GLU A 318 -6.14 16.35 7.57
C GLU A 318 -7.12 15.26 7.13
N VAL A 319 -6.58 14.10 6.71
CA VAL A 319 -7.38 12.98 6.23
C VAL A 319 -8.09 12.29 7.40
N PHE A 320 -7.39 12.12 8.52
CA PHE A 320 -7.93 11.46 9.70
C PHE A 320 -9.10 12.23 10.33
N HIS A 321 -8.97 13.55 10.49
CA HIS A 321 -10.04 14.37 11.07
C HIS A 321 -11.26 14.46 10.15
N LEU A 322 -11.06 14.59 8.83
CA LEU A 322 -12.18 14.51 7.89
C LEU A 322 -12.89 13.16 7.96
N ALA A 323 -12.13 12.07 8.10
CA ALA A 323 -12.69 10.73 8.26
C ALA A 323 -13.52 10.59 9.54
N GLN A 324 -13.02 11.10 10.67
CA GLN A 324 -13.77 11.12 11.93
C GLN A 324 -15.05 11.96 11.82
N GLN A 325 -14.96 13.14 11.22
CA GLN A 325 -16.11 14.01 11.00
C GLN A 325 -17.16 13.34 10.09
N ALA A 326 -16.73 12.77 8.97
CA ALA A 326 -17.61 12.08 8.04
C ALA A 326 -18.31 10.90 8.73
N ALA A 327 -17.58 10.08 9.49
CA ALA A 327 -18.15 8.98 10.29
C ALA A 327 -19.18 9.49 11.32
N ALA A 328 -18.87 10.57 12.04
CA ALA A 328 -19.78 11.17 13.02
C ALA A 328 -21.07 11.73 12.39
N GLN A 329 -21.01 12.15 11.13
CA GLN A 329 -22.15 12.61 10.33
C GLN A 329 -22.89 11.46 9.63
N GLY A 330 -22.44 10.22 9.85
CA GLY A 330 -23.09 9.03 9.34
C GLY A 330 -22.62 8.61 7.96
N ALA A 331 -21.49 9.09 7.44
CA ALA A 331 -20.91 8.56 6.20
C ALA A 331 -20.25 7.18 6.41
N LEU A 332 -20.13 6.37 5.36
CA LEU A 332 -19.37 5.12 5.35
C LEU A 332 -17.91 5.40 5.07
N VAL A 333 -17.06 5.27 6.09
CA VAL A 333 -15.62 5.39 5.93
C VAL A 333 -15.01 4.00 5.73
N MET A 334 -14.23 3.84 4.67
CA MET A 334 -13.51 2.61 4.34
C MET A 334 -12.09 2.90 3.89
N GLY A 335 -11.16 1.98 4.21
CA GLY A 335 -9.76 2.05 3.79
C GLY A 335 -9.42 1.03 2.71
N ILE A 336 -8.61 1.44 1.73
CA ILE A 336 -8.02 0.55 0.72
C ILE A 336 -6.51 0.72 0.69
N SER A 337 -5.78 -0.36 0.42
CA SER A 337 -4.34 -0.28 0.23
C SER A 337 -3.85 -1.34 -0.76
N ASP A 338 -2.88 -0.96 -1.60
CA ASP A 338 -2.13 -1.90 -2.44
C ASP A 338 -1.04 -2.66 -1.65
N LYS A 339 -0.86 -2.36 -0.36
CA LYS A 339 0.06 -3.09 0.50
C LYS A 339 -0.38 -4.55 0.64
N PRO A 340 0.54 -5.52 0.51
CA PRO A 340 0.20 -6.93 0.66
C PRO A 340 -0.32 -7.25 2.06
N ASP A 341 -1.17 -8.26 2.16
CA ASP A 341 -1.76 -8.72 3.41
C ASP A 341 -0.69 -9.11 4.43
N GLU A 342 0.34 -9.84 4.01
CA GLU A 342 1.46 -10.26 4.88
C GLU A 342 2.33 -9.09 5.34
N ALA A 343 2.27 -7.96 4.63
CA ALA A 343 2.93 -6.72 5.03
C ALA A 343 2.02 -5.81 5.89
N SER A 344 0.76 -6.20 6.12
CA SER A 344 -0.27 -5.36 6.75
C SER A 344 -0.97 -6.00 7.94
N LEU A 345 -1.05 -7.31 7.96
CA LEU A 345 -1.66 -8.15 8.98
C LEU A 345 -0.56 -8.98 9.65
N PRO A 346 -0.61 -9.15 10.98
CA PRO A 346 0.32 -10.04 11.68
C PRO A 346 0.07 -11.50 11.29
N THR A 347 1.13 -12.32 11.30
CA THR A 347 0.97 -13.78 11.27
C THR A 347 0.22 -14.26 12.53
N PRO A 348 -0.36 -15.47 12.54
CA PRO A 348 -1.00 -16.01 13.73
C PRO A 348 -0.10 -16.01 14.96
N GLU A 349 1.19 -16.30 14.80
CA GLU A 349 2.19 -16.31 15.87
C GLU A 349 2.46 -14.90 16.38
N ALA A 350 2.62 -13.92 15.48
CA ALA A 350 2.82 -12.52 15.85
C ALA A 350 1.58 -11.94 16.55
N ALA A 351 0.38 -12.29 16.07
CA ALA A 351 -0.89 -11.89 16.68
C ALA A 351 -1.03 -12.48 18.10
N ALA A 352 -0.65 -13.75 18.29
CA ALA A 352 -0.62 -14.38 19.61
C ALA A 352 0.39 -13.72 20.56
N ALA A 353 1.46 -13.12 20.01
CA ALA A 353 2.42 -12.31 20.75
C ALA A 353 1.99 -10.84 20.97
N GLY A 354 0.78 -10.47 20.53
CA GLY A 354 0.19 -9.14 20.74
C GLY A 354 0.37 -8.16 19.58
N ALA A 355 0.96 -8.57 18.46
CA ALA A 355 1.01 -7.73 17.26
C ALA A 355 -0.40 -7.50 16.69
N GLN A 356 -0.63 -6.32 16.14
CA GLN A 356 -1.90 -5.92 15.55
C GLN A 356 -1.73 -5.57 14.07
N ALA A 357 -2.82 -5.62 13.31
CA ALA A 357 -2.84 -5.10 11.95
C ALA A 357 -2.47 -3.62 11.92
N ILE A 358 -1.84 -3.14 10.84
CA ILE A 358 -1.35 -1.76 10.73
C ILE A 358 -2.43 -0.72 11.08
N HIS A 359 -3.67 -0.91 10.64
CA HIS A 359 -4.76 0.03 10.91
C HIS A 359 -5.17 0.08 12.40
N ARG A 360 -4.79 -0.90 13.21
CA ARG A 360 -4.98 -0.95 14.67
C ARG A 360 -3.73 -0.57 15.45
N THR A 361 -2.58 -0.42 14.80
CA THR A 361 -1.32 -0.03 15.45
C THR A 361 -1.33 1.47 15.80
N PRO A 362 -1.00 1.85 17.05
CA PRO A 362 -0.92 3.26 17.45
C PRO A 362 0.14 4.05 16.66
N MET A 363 -0.22 5.26 16.24
CA MET A 363 0.64 6.17 15.50
C MET A 363 0.45 7.59 16.00
N LYS A 364 1.52 8.40 15.94
CA LYS A 364 1.39 9.85 16.16
C LYS A 364 0.60 10.47 15.01
N VAL A 365 -0.20 11.49 15.31
CA VAL A 365 -0.96 12.26 14.33
C VAL A 365 -0.21 13.56 14.00
N PHE A 366 -0.05 13.86 12.71
CA PHE A 366 0.66 15.06 12.26
C PHE A 366 0.01 15.69 11.03
N GLY A 367 -0.11 17.01 11.05
CA GLY A 367 -0.67 17.82 9.97
C GLY A 367 -1.41 19.02 10.53
N ASN A 368 -1.97 19.83 9.64
CA ASN A 368 -2.89 20.87 10.05
C ASN A 368 -4.26 20.24 10.32
N ALA A 369 -4.93 20.69 11.38
CA ALA A 369 -6.22 20.18 11.82
C ALA A 369 -7.27 21.27 11.67
#